data_AF-A0A3M7H548-F1
#
_entry.id   AF-A0A3M7H548-F1
#
_cell.length_a   1.000
_cell.length_b   1.000
_cell.length_c   1.000
_cell.angle_alpha   90.00
_cell.angle_beta   90.00
_cell.angle_gamma   90.00
#
_symmetry.space_group_name_H-M   'P 1'
#
loop_
_entity.id
_entity.type
_entity.pdbx_description
1 polymer ?
#
loop_
_entity_poly.entity_id
_entity_poly.type
_entity_poly.pdbx_seq_one_letter_code
_entity_poly.pdbx_strand_id
1 'polypeptide(L)'
;MALSQPTASGASHTQTNVSSQSTEPTHPPLPPPQLFDILPALHEILARIDHRSTDPITGSPSLTESLSSGSIGAAYNNLQPLDPKDLPTAILPLKTMMRKGLREVEKLPDMERSVQEQEEEIRELEEKIRKQGLTMRGLGERAREMQGRMGG
;
A
#
# COMPACT_ATOMS: atom_id res chain seq x y z
N MET A 1 69.42 -19.45 -26.89
CA MET A 1 69.29 -19.62 -25.42
C MET A 1 68.12 -18.74 -25.01
N ALA A 2 66.89 -19.27 -24.82
CA ALA A 2 66.43 -20.03 -23.63
C ALA A 2 66.54 -19.12 -22.37
N LEU A 3 65.48 -18.65 -21.71
CA LEU A 3 64.39 -19.40 -21.04
C LEU A 3 63.18 -18.50 -20.68
N SER A 4 62.06 -19.17 -20.36
CA SER A 4 60.70 -18.70 -20.07
C SER A 4 60.41 -18.30 -18.60
N GLN A 5 59.30 -17.54 -18.43
CA GLN A 5 58.30 -17.54 -17.31
C GLN A 5 58.65 -16.93 -15.92
N PRO A 6 57.66 -16.63 -15.02
CA PRO A 6 56.20 -16.82 -15.10
C PRO A 6 55.31 -15.60 -14.73
N THR A 7 54.04 -15.70 -15.11
CA THR A 7 52.89 -14.98 -14.55
C THR A 7 52.53 -15.55 -13.16
N ALA A 8 52.23 -14.68 -12.19
CA ALA A 8 51.57 -15.07 -10.95
C ALA A 8 50.53 -14.01 -10.56
N SER A 9 49.28 -14.45 -10.64
CA SER A 9 48.06 -13.80 -10.17
C SER A 9 48.12 -13.57 -8.65
N GLY A 10 47.83 -12.35 -8.20
CA GLY A 10 47.80 -11.96 -6.79
C GLY A 10 46.46 -11.34 -6.41
N ALA A 11 45.56 -12.21 -5.95
CA ALA A 11 44.30 -11.98 -5.25
C ALA A 11 43.82 -10.52 -5.05
N SER A 12 42.74 -10.18 -5.76
CA SER A 12 41.86 -9.06 -5.39
C SER A 12 41.25 -9.32 -4.00
N HIS A 13 41.57 -8.46 -3.04
CA HIS A 13 40.92 -8.43 -1.74
C HIS A 13 39.42 -8.11 -1.92
N THR A 14 38.56 -9.10 -1.70
CA THR A 14 37.13 -8.88 -1.51
C THR A 14 36.95 -8.17 -0.17
N GLN A 15 36.90 -6.83 -0.21
CA GLN A 15 36.50 -6.01 0.92
C GLN A 15 34.98 -6.11 1.07
N THR A 16 34.53 -6.92 2.02
CA THR A 16 33.13 -6.99 2.42
C THR A 16 32.75 -5.68 3.09
N ASN A 17 32.22 -4.74 2.30
CA ASN A 17 31.64 -3.50 2.78
C ASN A 17 30.31 -3.81 3.48
N VAL A 18 30.34 -3.92 4.81
CA VAL A 18 29.13 -4.00 5.63
C VAL A 18 28.58 -2.59 5.85
N SER A 19 27.83 -2.08 4.86
CA SER A 19 27.03 -0.87 5.05
C SER A 19 25.99 -1.14 6.13
N SER A 20 26.08 -0.41 7.24
CA SER A 20 25.07 -0.36 8.30
C SER A 20 23.80 0.26 7.73
N GLN A 21 22.82 -0.57 7.38
CA GLN A 21 21.52 -0.08 6.92
C GLN A 21 20.69 0.26 8.16
N SER A 22 20.57 1.55 8.44
CA SER A 22 19.59 2.09 9.39
C SER A 22 18.21 1.58 9.01
N THR A 23 17.51 0.92 9.94
CA THR A 23 16.13 0.48 9.79
C THR A 23 15.18 1.66 9.99
N GLU A 24 15.20 2.62 9.06
CA GLU A 24 14.10 3.57 8.92
C GLU A 24 13.06 2.91 7.99
N PRO A 25 11.78 2.82 8.37
CA PRO A 25 10.77 2.20 7.51
C PRO A 25 10.65 3.03 6.23
N THR A 26 11.37 2.62 5.18
CA THR A 26 11.49 3.33 3.91
C THR A 26 10.27 3.06 3.02
N HIS A 27 9.07 2.99 3.60
CA HIS A 27 7.85 2.86 2.82
C HIS A 27 7.25 4.26 2.57
N PRO A 28 6.93 4.61 1.32
CA PRO A 28 6.22 5.85 1.04
C PRO A 28 4.91 5.87 1.84
N PRO A 29 4.49 7.05 2.34
CA PRO A 29 3.27 7.15 3.12
C PRO A 29 2.07 6.70 2.29
N LEU A 30 1.20 5.90 2.90
CA LEU A 30 -0.01 5.44 2.26
C LEU A 30 -0.93 6.63 1.91
N PRO A 31 -1.62 6.59 0.75
CA PRO A 31 -2.57 7.63 0.39
C PRO A 31 -3.72 7.70 1.41
N PRO A 32 -4.28 8.90 1.67
CA PRO A 32 -5.44 9.05 2.55
C PRO A 32 -6.61 8.18 2.07
N PRO A 33 -7.31 7.46 2.96
CA PRO A 33 -8.39 6.54 2.59
C PRO A 33 -9.57 7.25 1.91
N GLN A 34 -9.79 8.52 2.22
CA GLN A 34 -10.85 9.34 1.60
C GLN A 34 -10.68 9.50 0.09
N LEU A 35 -9.47 9.28 -0.45
CA LEU A 35 -9.23 9.30 -1.89
C LEU A 35 -9.96 8.17 -2.63
N PHE A 36 -10.25 7.07 -1.93
CA PHE A 36 -10.90 5.88 -2.47
C PHE A 36 -12.40 5.83 -2.13
N ASP A 37 -12.88 6.75 -1.28
CA ASP A 37 -14.27 6.82 -0.87
C ASP A 37 -15.10 7.65 -1.86
N ILE A 38 -15.31 7.08 -3.05
CA ILE A 38 -16.06 7.72 -4.14
C ILE A 38 -17.58 7.66 -3.96
N LEU A 39 -18.05 6.80 -3.06
CA LEU A 39 -19.47 6.46 -2.92
C LEU A 39 -20.34 7.63 -2.46
N PRO A 40 -19.92 8.47 -1.49
CA PRO A 40 -20.71 9.63 -1.10
C PRO A 40 -20.93 10.61 -2.26
N ALA A 41 -19.87 10.89 -3.02
CA ALA A 41 -19.95 11.80 -4.16
C ALA A 41 -20.80 11.26 -5.32
N LEU A 42 -20.71 9.94 -5.58
CA LEU A 42 -21.55 9.28 -6.58
C LEU A 42 -23.03 9.29 -6.15
N HIS A 43 -23.31 9.00 -4.88
CA HIS A 43 -24.67 8.99 -4.34
C HIS A 43 -25.29 10.40 -4.37
N GLU A 44 -24.51 11.44 -4.10
CA GLU A 44 -24.96 12.84 -4.25
C GLU A 44 -25.40 13.15 -5.68
N ILE A 45 -24.63 12.73 -6.68
CA ILE A 45 -24.98 12.94 -8.09
C ILE A 45 -26.24 12.17 -8.47
N LEU A 46 -26.35 10.89 -8.05
CA LEU A 46 -27.53 10.06 -8.32
C LEU A 46 -28.79 10.62 -7.68
N ALA A 47 -28.71 11.03 -6.41
CA ALA A 47 -29.84 11.65 -5.71
C ALA A 47 -30.32 12.90 -6.47
N ARG A 48 -29.42 13.77 -6.93
CA ARG A 48 -29.81 14.97 -7.70
C ARG A 48 -30.49 14.67 -9.04
N ILE A 49 -30.24 13.51 -9.64
CA ILE A 49 -30.91 13.06 -10.87
C ILE A 49 -32.31 12.52 -10.54
N ASP A 50 -32.44 11.76 -9.46
CA ASP A 50 -33.68 11.08 -9.09
C ASP A 50 -34.81 12.06 -8.73
N HIS A 51 -34.50 13.15 -8.02
CA HIS A 51 -35.44 14.23 -7.69
C HIS A 51 -36.00 14.97 -8.92
N ARG A 52 -35.41 14.77 -10.10
CA ARG A 52 -35.88 15.35 -11.36
C ARG A 52 -36.79 14.39 -12.14
N SER A 53 -36.70 13.08 -11.88
CA SER A 53 -37.57 12.07 -12.52
C SER A 53 -39.03 12.14 -12.05
N THR A 54 -39.31 12.88 -10.99
CA THR A 54 -40.67 13.19 -10.53
C THR A 54 -41.23 14.41 -11.27
N ASP A 55 -41.70 14.22 -12.50
CA ASP A 55 -42.57 15.18 -13.19
C ASP A 55 -43.97 15.24 -12.51
N PRO A 56 -44.61 16.41 -12.39
CA PRO A 56 -45.85 16.58 -11.60
C PRO A 56 -47.16 16.15 -12.29
N ILE A 57 -47.15 15.33 -13.34
CA ILE A 57 -48.36 15.09 -14.16
C ILE A 57 -49.15 13.84 -13.74
N THR A 58 -48.60 12.93 -12.91
CA THR A 58 -49.36 11.77 -12.46
C THR A 58 -49.06 11.48 -11.00
N GLY A 59 -50.04 11.71 -10.12
CA GLY A 59 -49.96 11.50 -8.67
C GLY A 59 -49.76 10.03 -8.30
N SER A 60 -48.53 9.53 -8.44
CA SER A 60 -48.05 8.36 -7.71
C SER A 60 -47.37 8.86 -6.42
N PRO A 61 -47.63 8.22 -5.26
CA PRO A 61 -46.96 8.61 -4.04
C PRO A 61 -45.46 8.46 -4.24
N SER A 62 -44.77 9.59 -4.04
CA SER A 62 -43.32 9.64 -3.90
C SER A 62 -42.87 8.52 -2.95
N LEU A 63 -41.93 7.68 -3.38
CA LEU A 63 -41.28 6.67 -2.53
C LEU A 63 -40.41 7.30 -1.43
N THR A 64 -40.55 8.60 -1.15
CA THR A 64 -39.96 9.31 -0.02
C THR A 64 -40.75 9.13 1.28
N GLU A 65 -41.43 7.99 1.46
CA GLU A 65 -42.07 7.67 2.72
C GLU A 65 -41.00 7.22 3.72
N SER A 66 -40.60 8.16 4.58
CA SER A 66 -40.13 7.91 5.94
C SER A 66 -38.91 6.98 6.09
N LEU A 67 -37.75 7.40 5.59
CA LEU A 67 -36.49 6.98 6.21
C LEU A 67 -36.27 7.83 7.46
N SER A 68 -36.42 7.19 8.63
CA SER A 68 -36.10 7.73 9.96
C SER A 68 -34.85 8.62 9.95
N SER A 69 -34.87 9.69 10.75
CA SER A 69 -33.83 10.73 10.94
C SER A 69 -32.41 10.22 11.27
N GLY A 70 -32.18 8.91 11.29
CA GLY A 70 -30.86 8.26 11.43
C GLY A 70 -30.37 7.50 10.18
N SER A 71 -31.09 7.53 9.06
CA SER A 71 -30.68 6.86 7.82
C SER A 71 -29.71 7.74 7.02
N ILE A 72 -28.59 7.17 6.56
CA ILE A 72 -27.59 7.85 5.71
C ILE A 72 -28.24 8.50 4.48
N GLY A 73 -29.33 7.92 3.96
CA GLY A 73 -30.09 8.47 2.83
C GLY A 73 -30.76 9.82 3.12
N ALA A 74 -31.07 10.14 4.38
CA ALA A 74 -31.75 11.37 4.76
C ALA A 74 -30.93 12.64 4.43
N ALA A 75 -29.58 12.52 4.46
CA ALA A 75 -28.67 13.62 4.14
C ALA A 75 -28.77 14.06 2.66
N TYR A 76 -29.29 13.21 1.78
CA TYR A 76 -29.31 13.43 0.32
C TYR A 76 -30.66 13.91 -0.21
N ASN A 77 -31.68 14.04 0.64
CA ASN A 77 -33.04 14.47 0.27
C ASN A 77 -33.19 16.00 0.07
N ASN A 78 -32.23 16.80 0.53
CA ASN A 78 -32.27 18.27 0.43
C ASN A 78 -31.32 18.83 -0.67
N LEU A 79 -30.89 17.99 -1.60
CA LEU A 79 -29.95 18.40 -2.63
C LEU A 79 -30.65 19.14 -3.76
N GLN A 80 -30.04 20.21 -4.26
CA GLN A 80 -30.52 20.91 -5.44
C GLN A 80 -30.53 19.97 -6.66
N PRO A 81 -31.66 19.82 -7.38
CA PRO A 81 -31.74 18.99 -8.57
C PRO A 81 -30.73 19.42 -9.64
N LEU A 82 -30.14 18.45 -10.33
CA LEU A 82 -29.13 18.69 -11.38
C LEU A 82 -29.79 18.66 -12.76
N ASP A 83 -29.49 19.64 -13.63
CA ASP A 83 -29.90 19.59 -15.04
C ASP A 83 -29.11 18.49 -15.77
N PRO A 84 -29.74 17.61 -16.58
CA PRO A 84 -29.04 16.59 -17.37
C PRO A 84 -27.94 17.15 -18.26
N LYS A 85 -28.02 18.42 -18.67
CA LYS A 85 -26.96 19.08 -19.45
C LYS A 85 -25.71 19.35 -18.63
N ASP A 86 -25.86 19.51 -17.32
CA ASP A 86 -24.78 19.80 -16.38
C ASP A 86 -24.14 18.53 -15.81
N LEU A 87 -24.73 17.36 -16.08
CA LEU A 87 -24.21 16.05 -15.64
C LEU A 87 -22.75 15.80 -16.07
N PRO A 88 -22.32 16.07 -17.32
CA PRO A 88 -20.93 15.88 -17.72
C PRO A 88 -19.96 16.71 -16.88
N THR A 89 -20.37 17.91 -16.48
CA THR A 89 -19.60 18.84 -15.65
C THR A 89 -19.60 18.39 -14.19
N ALA A 90 -20.76 18.00 -13.65
CA ALA A 90 -20.90 17.54 -12.26
C ALA A 90 -20.08 16.28 -11.95
N ILE A 91 -19.79 15.44 -12.94
CA ILE A 91 -18.97 14.23 -12.80
C ILE A 91 -17.45 14.53 -12.84
N LEU A 92 -17.01 15.71 -13.30
CA LEU A 92 -15.57 16.03 -13.42
C LEU A 92 -14.78 15.92 -12.11
N PRO A 93 -15.30 16.36 -10.94
CA PRO A 93 -14.62 16.16 -9.66
C PRO A 93 -14.43 14.68 -9.33
N LEU A 94 -15.47 13.86 -9.55
CA LEU A 94 -15.43 12.41 -9.33
C LEU A 94 -14.37 11.75 -10.23
N LYS A 95 -14.34 12.09 -11.53
CA LYS A 95 -13.30 11.62 -12.46
C LYS A 95 -11.89 12.03 -12.04
N THR A 96 -11.74 13.20 -11.42
CA THR A 96 -10.45 13.70 -10.94
C THR A 96 -9.99 12.92 -9.71
N MET A 97 -10.91 12.64 -8.78
CA MET A 97 -10.64 11.81 -7.61
C MET A 97 -10.21 10.40 -8.01
N MET A 98 -10.93 9.75 -8.93
CA MET A 98 -10.57 8.42 -9.44
C MET A 98 -9.20 8.39 -10.09
N ARG A 99 -8.89 9.36 -10.96
CA ARG A 99 -7.56 9.44 -11.61
C ARG A 99 -6.44 9.66 -10.59
N LYS A 100 -6.69 10.49 -9.57
CA LYS A 100 -5.74 10.70 -8.48
C LYS A 100 -5.55 9.43 -7.66
N GLY A 101 -6.63 8.72 -7.33
CA GLY A 101 -6.57 7.42 -6.65
C GLY A 101 -5.74 6.40 -7.43
N LEU A 102 -6.00 6.24 -8.72
CA LEU A 102 -5.22 5.35 -9.59
C LEU A 102 -3.73 5.71 -9.60
N ARG A 103 -3.42 7.00 -9.73
CA ARG A 103 -2.02 7.47 -9.72
C ARG A 103 -1.32 7.21 -8.39
N GLU A 104 -2.03 7.33 -7.26
CA GLU A 104 -1.45 7.01 -5.96
C GLU A 104 -1.28 5.51 -5.78
N VAL A 105 -2.19 4.68 -6.28
CA VAL A 105 -2.06 3.21 -6.28
C VAL A 105 -0.87 2.77 -7.13
N GLU A 106 -0.65 3.36 -8.29
CA GLU A 106 0.50 3.06 -9.16
C GLU A 106 1.86 3.40 -8.50
N LYS A 107 1.88 4.36 -7.57
CA LYS A 107 3.09 4.70 -6.82
C LYS A 107 3.35 3.77 -5.64
N LEU A 108 2.40 2.93 -5.25
CA LEU A 108 2.57 2.06 -4.10
C LEU A 108 3.60 0.96 -4.44
N PRO A 109 4.63 0.78 -3.60
CA PRO A 109 5.62 -0.27 -3.82
C PRO A 109 5.00 -1.64 -3.58
N ASP A 110 5.56 -2.65 -4.24
CA ASP A 110 5.21 -4.06 -4.02
C ASP A 110 3.71 -4.40 -4.22
N MET A 111 3.00 -3.58 -5.01
CA MET A 111 1.60 -3.80 -5.40
C MET A 111 1.38 -4.99 -6.34
N GLU A 112 2.43 -5.42 -7.04
CA GLU A 112 2.37 -6.54 -7.99
C GLU A 112 2.43 -7.89 -7.29
N ARG A 113 2.80 -7.90 -6.01
CA ARG A 113 3.04 -9.10 -5.24
C ARG A 113 1.82 -9.52 -4.43
N SER A 114 1.58 -10.82 -4.37
CA SER A 114 0.50 -11.37 -3.57
C SER A 114 0.87 -11.47 -2.08
N VAL A 115 -0.17 -11.43 -1.23
CA VAL A 115 -0.01 -11.64 0.22
C VAL A 115 0.59 -13.03 0.50
N GLN A 116 0.22 -14.04 -0.26
CA GLN A 116 0.70 -15.40 -0.10
C GLN A 116 2.22 -15.50 -0.34
N GLU A 117 2.72 -14.85 -1.39
CA GLU A 117 4.17 -14.80 -1.65
C GLU A 117 4.93 -14.06 -0.56
N GLN A 118 4.36 -12.97 -0.04
CA GLN A 118 4.94 -12.23 1.10
C GLN A 118 5.00 -13.10 2.36
N GLU A 119 3.93 -13.84 2.67
CA GLU A 119 3.88 -14.77 3.81
C GLU A 119 4.91 -15.91 3.68
N GLU A 120 5.12 -16.44 2.48
CA GLU A 120 6.13 -17.45 2.22
C GLU A 120 7.55 -16.90 2.46
N GLU A 121 7.86 -15.72 1.93
CA GLU A 121 9.17 -15.10 2.16
C GLU A 121 9.38 -14.79 3.64
N ILE A 122 8.38 -14.26 4.36
CA ILE A 122 8.48 -14.01 5.80
C ILE A 122 8.88 -15.29 6.52
N ARG A 123 8.28 -16.42 6.19
CA ARG A 123 8.61 -17.72 6.78
C ARG A 123 10.07 -18.13 6.51
N GLU A 124 10.53 -17.95 5.28
CA GLU A 124 11.93 -18.25 4.91
C GLU A 124 12.92 -17.34 5.65
N LEU A 125 12.61 -16.03 5.72
CA LEU A 125 13.40 -15.04 6.43
C LEU A 125 13.48 -15.34 7.93
N GLU A 126 12.36 -15.69 8.56
CA GLU A 126 12.31 -16.11 9.96
C GLU A 126 13.16 -17.35 10.22
N GLU A 127 13.12 -18.35 9.32
CA GLU A 127 13.97 -19.53 9.43
C GLU A 127 15.45 -19.17 9.32
N LYS A 128 15.80 -18.26 8.40
CA LYS A 128 17.16 -17.75 8.22
C LYS A 128 17.65 -17.01 9.47
N ILE A 129 16.82 -16.13 10.03
CA ILE A 129 17.11 -15.42 11.30
C ILE A 129 17.36 -16.42 12.42
N ARG A 130 16.52 -17.46 12.53
CA ARG A 130 16.70 -18.53 13.53
C ARG A 130 18.05 -19.22 13.37
N LYS A 131 18.43 -19.61 12.15
CA LYS A 131 19.73 -20.24 11.85
C LYS A 131 20.90 -19.32 12.20
N GLN A 132 20.82 -18.05 11.81
CA GLN A 132 21.85 -17.06 12.11
C GLN A 132 22.00 -16.83 13.62
N GLY A 133 20.90 -16.75 14.36
CA GLY A 133 20.91 -16.63 15.82
C GLY A 133 21.59 -17.80 16.51
N LEU A 134 21.38 -19.04 16.03
CA LEU A 134 22.09 -20.23 16.54
C LEU A 134 23.60 -20.16 16.28
N THR A 135 23.99 -19.78 15.07
CA THR A 135 25.41 -19.63 14.72
C THR A 135 26.09 -18.58 15.58
N MET A 136 25.45 -17.41 15.77
CA MET A 136 25.98 -16.36 16.64
C MET A 136 26.13 -16.82 18.09
N ARG A 137 25.14 -17.55 18.62
CA ARG A 137 25.23 -18.15 19.95
C ARG A 137 26.42 -19.09 20.06
N GLY A 138 26.59 -20.01 19.11
CA GLY A 138 27.70 -20.97 19.10
C GLY A 138 29.08 -20.32 18.88
N LEU A 139 29.16 -19.18 18.20
CA LEU A 139 30.38 -18.37 18.13
C LEU A 139 30.67 -17.68 19.45
N GLY A 140 29.64 -17.15 20.13
CA GLY A 140 29.76 -16.52 21.45
C GLY A 140 30.24 -17.50 22.53
N GLU A 141 29.72 -18.73 22.54
CA GLU A 141 30.14 -19.78 23.47
C GLU A 141 31.62 -20.15 23.27
N ARG A 142 32.04 -20.39 22.02
CA ARG A 142 33.44 -20.70 21.69
C ARG A 142 34.40 -19.56 22.02
N ALA A 143 33.99 -18.31 21.78
CA ALA A 143 34.79 -17.14 22.17
C ALA A 143 34.99 -17.06 23.69
N ARG A 144 33.93 -17.35 24.47
CA ARG A 144 34.00 -17.37 25.93
C ARG A 144 34.89 -18.49 26.47
N GLU A 145 34.82 -19.68 25.90
CA GLU A 145 35.71 -20.81 26.23
C GLU A 145 37.18 -20.48 25.94
N MET A 146 37.46 -19.87 24.79
CA MET A 146 38.81 -19.45 24.41
C MET A 146 39.35 -18.39 25.38
N GLN A 147 38.52 -17.41 25.77
CA GLN A 147 38.91 -16.38 26.73
C GLN A 147 39.14 -16.95 28.14
N GLY A 148 38.36 -17.94 28.56
CA GLY A 148 38.56 -18.66 29.81
C GLY A 148 39.85 -19.50 29.84
N ARG A 149 40.27 -20.07 28.70
CA ARG A 149 41.55 -20.79 28.57
C ARG A 149 42.77 -19.89 28.46
N MET A 150 42.61 -18.64 27.99
CA MET A 150 43.72 -17.69 27.85
C MET A 150 43.93 -16.79 29.07
N GLY A 151 42.91 -16.63 29.91
CA GLY A 151 42.95 -15.77 31.11
C GLY A 151 43.14 -16.50 32.44
N GLY A 152 43.41 -17.81 32.42
CA GLY A 152 43.63 -18.65 33.60
C GLY A 152 45.05 -19.18 33.68
#